data_AF-A0A947RQV2-F1
#
_entry.id   AF-A0A947RQV2-F1
#
_cell.length_a   1.000
_cell.length_b   1.000
_cell.length_c   1.000
_cell.angle_alpha   90.00
_cell.angle_beta   90.00
_cell.angle_gamma   90.00
#
_symmetry.space_group_name_H-M   'P 1'
#
loop_
_entity.id
_entity.type
_entity.pdbx_description
1 polymer ?
#
loop_
_entity_poly.entity_id
_entity_poly.type
_entity_poly.pdbx_seq_one_letter_code
_entity_poly.pdbx_strand_id
1 'polypeptide(L)'
;MGHLSSGIVVTCRHKRSQLRNKQIALRELRDRLEALNRPTRRRISTAVPGRVRAMTSKQRKRRSVKKQRNTILRKKPKPRE
;
A
#
# COMPACT_ATOMS: atom_id res chain seq x y z
N MET A 1 -6.14 19.84 30.54
CA MET A 1 -5.40 19.45 29.33
C MET A 1 -3.93 19.35 29.68
N GLY A 2 -3.43 18.14 29.95
CA GLY A 2 -2.04 17.92 30.40
C GLY A 2 -1.14 17.47 29.25
N HIS A 3 0.11 17.92 29.23
CA HIS A 3 1.13 17.40 28.31
C HIS A 3 1.44 15.94 28.67
N LEU A 4 1.19 15.03 27.73
CA LEU A 4 1.72 13.67 27.83
C LEU A 4 3.22 13.73 27.56
N SER A 5 4.02 13.18 28.47
CA SER A 5 5.45 13.04 28.22
C SER A 5 5.67 12.13 27.01
N SER A 6 6.68 12.43 26.20
CA SER A 6 7.00 11.67 25.00
C SER A 6 7.46 10.23 25.28
N GLY A 7 7.79 9.90 26.54
CA GLY A 7 8.25 8.57 26.95
C GLY A 7 9.64 8.17 26.42
N ILE A 8 10.33 9.05 25.69
CA ILE A 8 11.63 8.74 25.08
C ILE A 8 12.75 9.07 26.07
N VAL A 9 13.38 8.02 26.62
CA VAL A 9 14.54 8.14 27.49
C VAL A 9 15.78 7.60 26.77
N VAL A 10 16.88 8.35 26.81
CA VAL A 10 18.18 7.97 26.24
C VAL A 10 19.21 7.96 27.37
N THR A 11 19.92 6.85 27.53
CA THR A 11 21.01 6.69 28.51
C THR A 11 22.32 6.48 27.77
N CYS A 12 23.43 7.09 28.25
CA CYS A 12 24.73 6.99 27.61
C CYS A 12 25.84 6.82 28.64
N ARG A 13 26.66 5.76 28.49
CA ARG A 13 27.81 5.45 29.36
C ARG A 13 29.06 5.07 28.57
N HIS A 14 29.39 5.84 27.54
CA HIS A 14 30.48 5.52 26.60
C HIS A 14 31.85 6.09 27.01
N LYS A 15 31.87 7.21 27.73
CA LYS A 15 33.09 7.93 28.11
C LYS A 15 33.13 8.12 29.63
N ARG A 16 34.34 8.38 30.16
CA ARG A 16 34.52 8.78 31.56
C ARG A 16 33.98 10.19 31.86
N SER A 17 34.01 11.08 30.87
CA SER A 17 33.49 12.45 31.00
C SER A 17 31.97 12.50 30.85
N GLN A 18 31.28 13.02 31.86
CA GLN A 18 29.83 13.23 31.85
C GLN A 18 29.40 14.21 30.74
N LEU A 19 30.15 15.28 30.51
CA LEU A 19 29.87 16.26 29.45
C LEU A 19 29.81 15.57 28.09
N ARG A 20 30.80 14.70 27.80
CA ARG A 20 30.85 13.98 26.53
C ARG A 20 29.72 12.95 26.41
N ASN A 21 29.36 12.26 27.50
CA ASN A 21 28.19 11.38 27.51
C ASN A 21 26.88 12.15 27.27
N LYS A 22 26.73 13.34 27.86
CA LYS A 22 25.56 14.22 27.64
C LYS A 22 25.46 14.66 26.18
N GLN A 23 26.58 15.05 25.57
CA GLN A 23 26.60 15.42 24.15
C GLN A 23 26.19 14.26 23.23
N ILE A 24 26.64 13.03 23.52
CA ILE A 24 26.27 11.84 22.76
C ILE A 24 24.78 11.53 22.94
N ALA A 25 24.29 11.51 24.18
CA ALA A 25 22.88 11.25 24.48
C ALA A 25 21.94 12.26 23.79
N LEU A 26 22.32 13.55 23.76
CA LEU A 26 21.55 14.58 23.07
C LEU A 26 21.53 14.38 21.54
N ARG A 27 22.65 13.92 20.96
CA ARG A 27 22.71 13.59 19.54
C ARG A 27 21.79 12.43 19.21
N GLU A 28 21.90 11.33 19.95
CA GLU A 28 21.03 10.16 19.76
C GLU A 28 19.55 10.49 19.95
N LEU A 29 19.21 11.32 20.94
CA LEU A 29 17.84 11.77 21.15
C LEU A 29 17.32 12.54 19.93
N ARG A 30 18.11 13.45 19.37
CA ARG A 30 17.75 14.19 18.16
C ARG A 30 17.54 13.25 16.97
N ASP A 31 18.45 12.30 16.76
CA ASP A 31 18.36 11.35 15.65
C ASP A 31 17.10 10.48 15.75
N ARG A 32 16.75 10.01 16.97
CA ARG A 32 15.52 9.26 17.22
C ARG A 32 14.26 10.09 16.95
N LEU A 33 14.24 11.34 17.42
CA LEU A 33 13.12 12.24 17.19
C LEU A 33 12.95 12.56 15.70
N GLU A 34 14.05 12.78 14.98
CA GLU A 34 14.01 13.03 13.54
C GLU A 34 13.50 11.79 12.79
N ALA A 35 13.98 10.59 13.15
CA ALA A 35 13.52 9.35 12.56
C ALA A 35 12.01 9.11 12.79
N LEU A 36 11.50 9.41 13.97
CA LEU A 36 10.06 9.32 14.29
C LEU A 36 9.24 10.37 13.53
N ASN A 37 9.79 11.57 13.32
CA ASN A 37 9.10 12.64 12.60
C ASN A 37 9.13 12.46 11.08
N ARG A 38 9.92 11.52 10.54
CA ARG A 38 9.97 11.28 9.09
C ARG A 38 8.64 10.68 8.62
N PRO A 39 7.87 11.38 7.78
CA PRO A 39 6.61 10.85 7.28
C PRO A 39 6.87 9.68 6.34
N THR A 40 6.09 8.61 6.49
CA THR A 40 6.16 7.49 5.55
C THR A 40 5.63 7.95 4.18
N ARG A 41 6.39 7.65 3.11
CA ARG A 41 5.93 7.98 1.76
C ARG A 41 4.66 7.20 1.45
N ARG A 42 3.58 7.91 1.11
CA ARG A 42 2.32 7.28 0.74
C ARG A 42 2.53 6.32 -0.44
N ARG A 43 2.10 5.06 -0.26
CA ARG A 43 2.06 4.10 -1.35
C ARG A 43 1.06 4.56 -2.41
N ILE A 44 1.51 4.64 -3.66
CA ILE A 44 0.64 4.87 -4.82
C ILE A 44 0.37 3.51 -5.47
N SER A 45 -0.90 3.16 -5.65
CA SER A 45 -1.28 1.91 -6.32
C SER A 45 -0.77 1.91 -7.76
N THR A 46 -0.14 0.82 -8.19
CA THR A 46 0.31 0.67 -9.57
C THR A 46 -0.87 0.46 -10.51
N ALA A 47 -0.76 0.98 -11.74
CA ALA A 47 -1.74 0.72 -12.78
C ALA A 47 -1.79 -0.79 -13.13
N VAL A 48 -2.96 -1.26 -13.56
CA VAL A 48 -3.14 -2.64 -14.04
C VAL A 48 -2.27 -2.87 -15.29
N PRO A 49 -1.46 -3.94 -15.35
CA PRO A 49 -0.60 -4.23 -16.50
C PRO A 49 -1.38 -4.39 -17.81
N GLY A 50 -0.75 -4.00 -18.93
CA GLY A 50 -1.36 -4.09 -20.27
C GLY A 50 -1.77 -5.51 -20.66
N ARG A 51 -0.97 -6.52 -20.28
CA ARG A 51 -1.28 -7.95 -20.49
C ARG A 51 -2.59 -8.36 -19.83
N VAL A 52 -2.83 -7.91 -18.60
CA VAL A 52 -4.06 -8.23 -17.85
C VAL A 52 -5.27 -7.59 -18.53
N ARG A 53 -5.15 -6.32 -18.95
CA ARG A 53 -6.21 -5.63 -19.71
C ARG A 53 -6.56 -6.37 -21.01
N ALA A 54 -5.55 -6.82 -21.77
CA ALA A 54 -5.75 -7.59 -23.00
C ALA A 54 -6.44 -8.93 -22.74
N MET A 55 -6.03 -9.66 -21.71
CA MET A 55 -6.65 -10.92 -21.30
C MET A 55 -8.12 -10.74 -20.93
N THR A 56 -8.43 -9.74 -20.10
CA THR A 56 -9.81 -9.41 -19.69
C THR A 56 -10.67 -9.04 -20.90
N SER A 57 -10.13 -8.24 -21.82
CA SER A 57 -10.83 -7.89 -23.07
C SER A 57 -11.13 -9.12 -23.93
N LYS A 58 -10.16 -10.02 -24.09
CA LYS A 58 -10.33 -11.29 -24.84
C LYS A 58 -11.38 -12.19 -24.19
N GLN A 59 -11.36 -12.32 -22.87
CA GLN A 59 -12.34 -13.10 -22.12
C GLN A 59 -13.75 -12.52 -22.26
N ARG A 60 -13.89 -11.18 -22.17
CA ARG A 60 -15.16 -10.49 -22.40
C ARG A 60 -15.71 -10.76 -23.80
N LYS A 61 -14.87 -10.67 -24.84
CA LYS A 61 -15.26 -11.01 -26.23
C LYS A 61 -15.75 -12.45 -26.36
N ARG A 62 -14.97 -13.41 -25.84
CA ARG A 62 -15.35 -14.85 -25.85
C ARG A 62 -16.69 -15.09 -25.17
N ARG A 63 -16.94 -14.47 -24.01
CA ARG A 63 -18.21 -14.60 -23.28
C ARG A 63 -19.38 -14.02 -24.07
N SER A 64 -19.19 -12.87 -24.74
CA SER A 64 -20.22 -12.26 -25.59
C SER A 64 -20.63 -13.19 -26.75
N VAL A 65 -19.64 -13.71 -27.49
CA VAL A 65 -19.87 -14.64 -28.59
C VAL A 65 -20.59 -15.90 -28.12
N LYS A 66 -20.16 -16.49 -26.98
CA LYS A 66 -20.83 -17.65 -26.39
C LYS A 66 -22.29 -17.35 -26.05
N LYS A 67 -22.58 -16.18 -25.46
CA LYS A 67 -23.95 -15.75 -25.16
C LYS A 67 -24.78 -15.63 -26.44
N GLN A 68 -24.28 -14.94 -27.47
CA GLN A 68 -24.98 -14.78 -28.75
C GLN A 68 -25.31 -16.12 -29.40
N ARG A 69 -24.33 -17.03 -29.48
CA ARG A 69 -24.55 -18.39 -29.98
C ARG A 69 -25.60 -19.14 -29.18
N ASN A 70 -25.49 -19.14 -27.85
CA ASN A 70 -26.46 -19.79 -26.99
C ASN A 70 -27.86 -19.18 -27.12
N THR A 71 -27.98 -17.86 -27.28
CA THR A 71 -29.28 -17.22 -27.50
C THR A 71 -29.89 -17.60 -28.84
N ILE A 72 -29.10 -17.76 -29.90
CA ILE A 72 -29.57 -18.22 -31.21
C ILE A 72 -30.01 -19.69 -31.15
N LEU A 73 -29.18 -20.55 -30.54
CA LEU A 73 -29.43 -21.99 -30.41
C LEU A 73 -30.59 -22.33 -29.47
N ARG A 74 -30.93 -21.43 -28.53
CA ARG A 74 -32.02 -21.60 -27.56
C ARG A 74 -33.32 -20.87 -27.96
N LYS A 75 -33.40 -20.27 -29.16
CA LYS A 75 -34.68 -19.73 -29.64
C LYS A 75 -35.66 -20.88 -29.85
N LYS A 76 -36.83 -20.82 -29.20
CA LYS A 76 -37.93 -21.77 -29.48
C LYS A 76 -38.30 -21.68 -30.97
N PRO A 77 -38.57 -22.80 -31.66
CA PRO A 77 -39.01 -22.77 -33.05
C PRO A 77 -40.27 -21.90 -33.14
N LYS A 78 -40.37 -21.08 -34.19
CA LYS A 78 -41.59 -20.29 -34.44
C LYS A 78 -42.77 -21.27 -34.60
N PRO A 79 -43.93 -21.01 -33.97
CA PRO A 79 -45.11 -21.82 -34.21
C PRO A 79 -45.45 -21.76 -35.71
N ARG A 80 -45.78 -22.92 -36.29
CA ARG A 80 -46.22 -23.00 -37.68
C ARG A 80 -47.65 -22.44 -37.74
N GLU A 81 -47.88 -21.51 -38.66
CA GLU A 81 -49.20 -20.96 -38.98
C GLU A 81 -50.14 -22.05 -39.52
#